data_AF-A0A946UTQ2-F1
#
_entry.id   AF-A0A946UTQ2-F1
#
_cell.length_a   1.000
_cell.length_b   1.000
_cell.length_c   1.000
_cell.angle_alpha   90.00
_cell.angle_beta   90.00
_cell.angle_gamma   90.00
#
_symmetry.space_group_name_H-M   'P 1'
#
loop_
_entity.id
_entity.type
_entity.pdbx_description
1 polymer ?
#
loop_
_entity_poly.entity_id
_entity_poly.type
_entity_poly.pdbx_seq_one_letter_code
_entity_poly.pdbx_strand_id
1 'polypeptide(L)' 'GQYYWSDLEGLEVVHRDGRVLGTVQYLIETGANDVLVVQGEEERLIPFVQEQVILEVDLANGLISVDWEFD' A
#
# COMPACT_ATOMS: atom_id res chain seq x y z
N GLY A 1 7.88 -5.41 -11.73
CA GLY A 1 7.88 -4.10 -12.42
C GLY A 1 8.53 -3.10 -11.50
N GLN A 2 9.27 -2.12 -12.03
CA GLN A 2 9.70 -0.98 -11.22
C GLN A 2 8.54 0.02 -11.24
N TYR A 3 7.87 0.20 -10.10
CA TYR A 3 6.88 1.26 -9.91
C TYR A 3 7.62 2.51 -9.46
N TYR A 4 7.22 3.68 -9.96
CA TYR A 4 7.66 4.91 -9.31
C TYR A 4 6.78 5.10 -8.08
N TRP A 5 7.38 5.49 -6.96
CA TRP A 5 6.65 5.74 -5.71
C TRP A 5 5.53 6.77 -5.89
N SER A 6 5.76 7.74 -6.76
CA SER A 6 4.77 8.75 -7.15
C SER A 6 3.58 8.20 -7.93
N ASP A 7 3.69 7.04 -8.59
CA ASP A 7 2.55 6.37 -9.23
C ASP A 7 1.63 5.70 -8.19
N LEU A 8 2.16 5.46 -6.98
CA LEU A 8 1.42 4.80 -5.90
C LEU A 8 0.70 5.78 -4.99
N GLU A 9 1.17 7.03 -4.93
CA GLU A 9 0.53 8.09 -4.17
C GLU A 9 -0.90 8.33 -4.67
N GLY A 10 -1.86 8.33 -3.74
CA GLY A 10 -3.28 8.49 -4.04
C GLY A 10 -4.02 7.20 -4.43
N LEU A 11 -3.34 6.06 -4.56
CA LEU A 11 -4.02 4.78 -4.78
C LEU A 11 -4.80 4.35 -3.53
N GLU A 12 -5.97 3.75 -3.73
CA GLU A 12 -6.76 3.14 -2.67
C GLU A 12 -6.15 1.79 -2.26
N VAL A 13 -5.95 1.61 -0.96
CA VAL A 13 -5.39 0.39 -0.39
C VAL A 13 -6.53 -0.43 0.20
N VAL A 14 -6.67 -1.65 -0.31
CA VAL A 14 -7.70 -2.61 0.10
C VAL A 14 -7.05 -3.86 0.67
N HIS A 15 -7.62 -4.40 1.73
CA HIS A 15 -7.21 -5.68 2.27
C HIS A 15 -7.79 -6.83 1.44
N ARG A 16 -7.19 -8.02 1.50
CA ARG A 16 -7.63 -9.23 0.75
C ARG A 16 -9.09 -9.64 0.99
N ASP A 17 -9.68 -9.22 2.10
CA ASP A 17 -11.09 -9.47 2.44
C ASP A 17 -12.05 -8.42 1.85
N GLY A 18 -11.53 -7.42 1.13
CA GLY A 18 -12.29 -6.34 0.51
C GLY A 18 -12.48 -5.10 1.40
N ARG A 19 -11.89 -5.06 2.61
CA ARG A 19 -11.96 -3.87 3.47
C ARG A 19 -11.05 -2.78 2.92
N VAL A 20 -11.59 -1.57 2.74
CA VAL A 20 -10.78 -0.39 2.42
C VAL A 20 -9.99 0.02 3.65
N LEU A 21 -8.65 0.05 3.52
CA LEU A 21 -7.75 0.50 4.58
C LEU A 21 -7.52 2.00 4.50
N GLY A 22 -7.56 2.59 3.31
CA GLY A 22 -7.39 4.03 3.10
C GLY A 22 -6.72 4.32 1.77
N THR A 23 -6.03 5.45 1.67
CA THR A 23 -5.28 5.83 0.46
C THR A 23 -3.80 6.03 0.77
N VAL A 24 -2.92 5.68 -0.16
CA VAL A 24 -1.48 5.93 -0.03
C VAL A 24 -1.24 7.43 0.01
N GLN A 25 -0.58 7.91 1.06
CA GLN A 25 -0.23 9.32 1.21
C GLN A 25 1.19 9.59 0.69
N TYR A 26 2.16 8.78 1.12
CA TYR A 26 3.55 8.82 0.68
C TYR A 26 4.26 7.52 1.07
N LEU A 27 5.49 7.35 0.61
CA LEU A 27 6.34 6.22 0.97
C LEU A 27 7.56 6.69 1.77
N ILE A 28 7.98 5.87 2.74
CA ILE A 28 9.18 6.08 3.54
C ILE A 28 10.23 5.06 3.11
N GLU A 29 11.34 5.56 2.56
CA GLU A 29 12.51 4.72 2.24
C GLU A 29 13.30 4.47 3.53
N THR A 30 13.26 3.24 4.05
CA THR A 30 13.96 2.87 5.30
C THR A 30 15.33 2.22 5.06
N GLY A 31 15.74 2.07 3.79
CA GLY A 31 16.98 1.40 3.38
C GLY A 31 16.95 -0.13 3.41
N ALA A 32 15.93 -0.73 4.06
CA ALA A 32 15.69 -2.18 4.02
C ALA A 32 14.48 -2.53 3.16
N ASN A 33 13.30 -2.03 3.55
CA ASN A 33 12.07 -2.10 2.75
C ASN A 33 11.37 -0.74 2.82
N ASP A 34 10.80 -0.31 1.70
CA ASP A 34 9.95 0.88 1.68
C ASP A 34 8.70 0.64 2.52
N VAL A 35 8.15 1.69 3.09
CA VAL A 35 6.92 1.62 3.89
C VAL A 35 5.90 2.55 3.25
N LEU A 36 4.73 2.02 2.85
CA LEU A 36 3.60 2.84 2.47
C LEU A 36 2.96 3.42 3.71
N VAL A 37 2.77 4.73 3.70
CA VAL A 37 1.93 5.43 4.66
C VAL A 37 0.54 5.51 4.07
N VAL A 38 -0.41 4.81 4.70
CA VAL A 38 -1.80 4.75 4.26
C VAL A 38 -2.66 5.54 5.23
N GLN A 39 -3.36 6.54 4.72
CA GLN A 39 -4.30 7.35 5.50
C GLN A 39 -5.71 6.78 5.33
N GLY A 40 -6.26 6.23 6.40
CA GLY A 40 -7.67 5.84 6.51
C GLY A 40 -8.31 6.44 7.75
N GLU A 41 -9.15 5.65 8.43
CA GLU A 41 -9.62 5.96 9.80
C GLU A 41 -8.46 6.18 10.76
N GLU A 42 -7.40 5.39 10.60
CA GLU A 42 -6.13 5.51 11.29
C GLU A 42 -4.99 5.48 10.26
N GLU A 43 -3.87 6.13 10.61
CA GLU A 43 -2.65 6.04 9.82
C GLU A 43 -2.04 4.65 9.97
N ARG A 44 -1.76 3.98 8.85
CA ARG A 44 -1.12 2.66 8.83
C ARG A 44 0.20 2.70 8.10
N LEU A 45 1.19 2.04 8.66
CA LEU A 45 2.51 1.85 8.08
C LEU A 45 2.59 0.43 7.53
N ILE A 46 2.44 0.29 6.22
CA ILE A 46 2.41 -1.01 5.55
C ILE A 46 3.74 -1.19 4.82
N PRO A 47 4.57 -2.19 5.17
CA PRO A 47 5.82 -2.43 4.47
C PRO A 47 5.55 -2.88 3.02
N PHE A 48 6.21 -2.23 2.06
CA PHE A 48 6.14 -2.53 0.63
C PHE A 48 6.94 -3.80 0.32
N VAL A 49 6.44 -4.96 0.75
CA VAL A 49 7.05 -6.26 0.45
C VAL A 49 6.17 -6.99 -0.55
N GLN A 50 6.61 -7.06 -1.80
CA GLN A 50 5.89 -7.77 -2.87
C GLN A 50 5.70 -9.24 -2.50
N GLU A 51 4.57 -9.81 -2.91
CA GLU A 51 4.19 -11.23 -2.72
C GLU A 51 3.98 -11.67 -1.25
N GLN A 52 4.38 -10.86 -0.27
CA GLN A 52 4.13 -11.12 1.16
C GLN A 52 3.06 -10.21 1.75
N VAL A 53 3.17 -8.91 1.48
CA VAL A 53 2.26 -7.88 2.01
C VAL A 53 1.50 -7.21 0.87
N ILE A 54 2.21 -6.85 -0.21
CA ILE A 54 1.59 -6.30 -1.41
C ILE A 54 1.23 -7.46 -2.34
N LEU A 55 -0.06 -7.74 -2.46
CA LEU A 55 -0.60 -8.81 -3.29
C LEU A 55 -0.68 -8.39 -4.76
N GLU A 56 -1.22 -7.19 -5.01
CA GLU A 56 -1.42 -6.66 -6.35
C GLU A 56 -1.39 -5.14 -6.35
N VAL A 57 -0.85 -4.55 -7.42
CA VAL A 57 -0.90 -3.11 -7.70
C VAL A 57 -1.58 -2.93 -9.05
N ASP A 58 -2.78 -2.38 -9.03
CA ASP A 58 -3.57 -2.06 -10.20
C ASP A 58 -3.58 -0.54 -10.42
N LEU A 59 -2.59 -0.06 -11.18
CA LEU A 59 -2.48 1.35 -11.56
C LEU A 59 -3.63 1.82 -12.46
N ALA A 60 -4.28 0.90 -13.20
CA ALA A 60 -5.36 1.26 -14.11
C ALA A 60 -6.65 1.57 -13.34
N ASN A 61 -6.92 0.83 -12.27
CA ASN A 61 -8.08 1.04 -11.41
C ASN A 61 -7.78 1.89 -10.16
N GLY A 62 -6.51 2.22 -9.91
CA GLY A 62 -6.16 3.08 -8.79
C GLY A 62 -6.06 2.33 -7.46
N LEU A 63 -5.74 1.03 -7.47
CA LEU A 63 -5.91 0.13 -6.32
C LEU A 63 -4.63 -0.61 -5.96
N ILE A 64 -4.41 -0.83 -4.66
CA ILE A 64 -3.38 -1.71 -4.11
C ILE A 64 -4.06 -2.73 -3.20
N SER A 65 -3.94 -4.01 -3.53
CA SER A 65 -4.41 -5.10 -2.67
C SER A 65 -3.29 -5.54 -1.74
N VAL A 66 -3.58 -5.63 -0.44
CA VAL A 66 -2.62 -6.01 0.60
C VAL A 66 -3.14 -7.13 1.50
N ASP A 67 -2.22 -7.90 2.04
CA ASP A 67 -2.43 -8.84 3.15
C ASP A 67 -1.71 -8.27 4.38
N TRP A 68 -2.44 -7.51 5.19
CA TRP A 68 -1.89 -6.77 6.32
C TRP A 68 -2.80 -6.93 7.54
N GLU A 69 -2.35 -7.75 8.50
CA GLU A 69 -3.13 -8.18 9.65
C GLU A 69 -2.83 -7.38 10.94
N PHE A 70 -2.03 -6.31 10.87
CA PHE A 70 -1.83 -5.41 12.02
C PHE A 70 -2.98 -4.40 12.10
N ASP A 71 -3.99 -4.76 12.90
CA ASP A 71 -5.03 -3.88 13.46
C ASP A 71 -4.75 -3.71 14.97
#